data_AF-A0A919YXY5-F1
#
_entry.id   AF-A0A919YXY5-F1
#
_cell.length_a   1.000
_cell.length_b   1.000
_cell.length_c   1.000
_cell.angle_alpha   90.00
_cell.angle_beta   90.00
_cell.angle_gamma   90.00
#
_symmetry.space_group_name_H-M   'P 1'
#
loop_
_entity.id
_entity.type
_entity.pdbx_description
1 polymer ?
#
loop_
_entity_poly.entity_id
_entity_poly.type
_entity_poly.pdbx_seq_one_letter_code
_entity_poly.pdbx_strand_id
1 'polypeptide(L)'
;MNHFKGLIKCLNCGKNYKFKQERKKPTYLCSGFANYGKEFCARFSIAEEELFHTIENHWARYGRAIETKEEAVSTVKLIEVKNRGYVITYQDGTESIINSSDSEYGIKVKY
;
A
#
# COMPACT_ATOMS: atom_id res chain seq x y z
N MET A 1 15.89 4.01 -2.54
CA MET A 1 15.33 2.79 -3.16
C MET A 1 13.81 2.88 -3.18
N ASN A 2 13.15 2.16 -4.09
CA ASN A 2 11.71 2.19 -4.34
C ASN A 2 11.13 0.77 -4.17
N HIS A 3 11.08 0.34 -2.91
CA HIS A 3 10.88 -1.05 -2.49
C HIS A 3 9.61 -1.71 -3.04
N PHE A 4 8.51 -0.96 -3.18
CA PHE A 4 7.21 -1.50 -3.62
C PHE A 4 6.86 -1.15 -5.07
N LYS A 5 7.83 -0.73 -5.88
CA LYS A 5 7.57 -0.39 -7.29
C LYS A 5 7.04 -1.61 -8.05
N GLY A 6 5.90 -1.43 -8.71
CA GLY A 6 5.27 -2.48 -9.51
C GLY A 6 4.36 -3.43 -8.73
N LEU A 7 4.43 -3.42 -7.40
CA LEU A 7 3.57 -4.23 -6.53
C LEU A 7 2.24 -3.56 -6.18
N ILE A 8 2.13 -2.24 -6.36
CA ILE A 8 0.95 -1.47 -5.95
C ILE A 8 0.05 -1.18 -7.15
N LYS A 9 -1.17 -1.69 -7.11
CA LYS A 9 -2.20 -1.61 -8.14
C LYS A 9 -3.39 -0.76 -7.68
N CYS A 10 -3.82 0.18 -8.51
CA CYS A 10 -5.03 0.95 -8.27
C CYS A 10 -6.25 0.21 -8.86
N LEU A 11 -7.19 -0.20 -8.02
CA LEU A 11 -8.44 -0.82 -8.46
C LEU A 11 -9.45 0.20 -9.02
N ASN A 12 -9.30 1.48 -8.70
CA ASN A 12 -10.19 2.52 -9.23
C ASN A 12 -9.96 2.80 -10.74
N CYS A 13 -8.73 2.65 -11.23
CA CYS A 13 -8.39 3.00 -12.61
C CYS A 13 -7.53 1.96 -13.34
N GLY A 14 -7.21 0.83 -12.69
CA GLY A 14 -6.40 -0.26 -13.24
C GLY A 14 -4.92 0.08 -13.46
N LYS A 15 -4.46 1.29 -13.14
CA LYS A 15 -3.05 1.71 -13.28
C LYS A 15 -2.24 1.38 -12.02
N ASN A 16 -0.91 1.35 -12.16
CA ASN A 16 -0.01 1.10 -11.03
C ASN A 16 0.24 2.40 -10.24
N TYR A 17 0.72 2.29 -9.02
CA TYR A 17 1.29 3.43 -8.31
C TYR A 17 2.74 3.65 -8.73
N LYS A 18 3.13 4.92 -8.83
CA LYS A 18 4.50 5.35 -9.11
C LYS A 18 5.15 5.89 -7.85
N PHE A 19 6.43 5.57 -7.69
CA PHE A 19 7.25 6.16 -6.64
C PHE A 19 7.41 7.66 -6.86
N LYS A 20 7.36 8.42 -5.76
CA LYS A 20 7.59 9.85 -5.72
C LYS A 20 8.33 10.18 -4.41
N GLN A 21 9.20 11.18 -4.47
CA GLN A 21 9.80 11.74 -3.27
C GLN A 21 9.04 13.01 -2.90
N GLU A 22 8.33 12.99 -1.77
CA GLU A 22 7.56 14.13 -1.28
C GLU A 22 8.17 14.63 0.03
N ARG A 23 8.71 15.85 0.05
CA ARG A 23 9.39 16.44 1.23
C ARG A 23 10.44 15.51 1.86
N LYS A 24 11.25 14.87 1.01
CA LYS A 24 12.27 13.85 1.35
C LYS A 24 11.72 12.49 1.82
N LYS A 25 10.40 12.31 1.90
CA LYS A 25 9.78 11.03 2.23
C LYS A 25 9.44 10.22 0.97
N PRO A 26 9.76 8.93 0.93
CA PRO A 26 9.34 8.03 -0.15
C PRO A 26 7.83 7.79 -0.07
N THR A 27 7.11 8.14 -1.14
CA THR A 27 5.66 7.98 -1.26
C THR A 27 5.29 7.33 -2.59
N TYR A 28 4.14 6.67 -2.62
CA TYR A 28 3.56 6.06 -3.82
C TYR A 28 2.30 6.81 -4.18
N LEU A 29 2.19 7.25 -5.44
CA LEU A 29 1.04 7.97 -5.98
C LEU A 29 0.46 7.24 -7.19
N CYS A 30 -0.86 7.14 -7.30
CA CYS A 30 -1.51 6.56 -8.47
C CYS A 30 -1.01 7.20 -9.77
N SER A 31 -0.48 6.41 -10.70
CA SER A 31 0.02 6.93 -11.98
C SER A 31 -1.08 7.47 -12.87
N GLY A 32 -2.31 6.93 -12.77
CA GLY A 32 -3.49 7.46 -13.44
C GLY A 32 -3.77 8.91 -13.05
N PHE A 33 -3.91 9.18 -11.75
CA PHE A 33 -4.07 10.54 -11.25
C PHE A 33 -2.89 11.44 -11.64
N ALA A 34 -1.67 10.93 -11.52
CA ALA A 34 -0.49 11.75 -11.73
C ALA A 34 -0.21 12.10 -13.19
N ASN A 35 -0.79 11.37 -14.15
CA ASN A 35 -0.63 11.62 -15.58
C ASN A 35 -1.88 12.26 -16.21
N TYR A 36 -3.08 11.95 -15.71
CA TYR A 36 -4.36 12.37 -16.30
C TYR A 36 -5.22 13.23 -15.37
N GLY A 37 -4.78 13.47 -14.13
CA GLY A 37 -5.48 14.33 -13.17
C GLY A 37 -6.66 13.67 -12.45
N LYS A 38 -7.41 14.51 -11.72
CA LYS A 38 -8.51 14.10 -10.83
C LYS A 38 -9.71 13.48 -11.54
N GLU A 39 -9.92 13.81 -12.81
CA GLU A 39 -11.03 13.30 -13.62
C GLU A 39 -10.85 11.82 -13.94
N PHE A 40 -9.60 11.35 -13.98
CA PHE A 40 -9.28 9.95 -14.25
C PHE A 40 -9.22 9.08 -12.99
N CYS A 41 -8.69 9.60 -11.89
CA CYS A 41 -8.61 8.88 -10.62
C CYS A 41 -8.49 9.86 -9.45
N ALA A 42 -9.08 9.54 -8.30
CA ALA A 42 -8.87 10.33 -7.10
C ALA A 42 -7.40 10.35 -6.66
N ARG A 43 -6.95 11.49 -6.14
CA ARG A 43 -5.62 11.61 -5.53
C ARG A 43 -5.59 10.80 -4.23
N PHE A 44 -4.71 9.81 -4.19
CA PHE A 44 -4.38 9.08 -2.98
C PHE A 44 -2.89 8.70 -3.02
N SER A 45 -2.18 8.99 -1.94
CA SER A 45 -0.76 8.72 -1.80
C SER A 45 -0.52 7.90 -0.55
N ILE A 46 0.32 6.88 -0.67
CA ILE A 46 0.67 5.96 0.41
C ILE A 46 2.14 6.19 0.75
N ALA A 47 2.47 6.41 2.02
CA ALA A 47 3.85 6.51 2.45
C ALA A 47 4.50 5.11 2.45
N GLU A 48 5.75 5.01 2.02
CA GLU A 48 6.47 3.74 2.04
C GLU A 48 6.58 3.17 3.47
N GLU A 49 6.79 4.05 4.45
CA GLU A 49 6.86 3.68 5.87
C GLU A 49 5.54 3.09 6.39
N GLU A 50 4.39 3.56 5.87
CA GLU A 50 3.09 3.04 6.27
C GLU A 50 2.88 1.60 5.76
N LEU A 51 3.29 1.32 4.52
CA LEU A 51 3.28 -0.04 3.98
C LEU A 51 4.21 -0.96 4.80
N PHE A 52 5.41 -0.48 5.10
CA PHE A 52 6.37 -1.24 5.89
C PHE A 52 5.83 -1.57 7.29
N HIS A 53 5.31 -0.59 8.03
CA HIS A 53 4.71 -0.83 9.35
C HIS A 53 3.50 -1.76 9.28
N THR A 54 2.70 -1.70 8.21
CA THR A 54 1.58 -2.63 8.04
C THR A 54 2.07 -4.07 7.89
N ILE A 55 3.13 -4.28 7.10
CA ILE A 55 3.74 -5.60 6.90
C ILE A 55 4.41 -6.10 8.18
N GLU A 56 5.16 -5.25 8.87
CA GLU A 56 5.79 -5.58 10.15
C GLU A 56 4.74 -6.01 11.18
N ASN A 57 3.67 -5.23 11.35
CA ASN A 57 2.58 -5.55 12.28
C ASN A 57 1.83 -6.83 11.89
N HIS A 58 1.67 -7.10 10.60
CA HIS A 58 1.09 -8.35 10.13
C HIS A 58 1.90 -9.54 10.62
N TRP A 59 3.20 -9.58 10.29
CA TRP A 59 4.08 -10.70 10.64
C TRP A 59 4.33 -10.82 12.14
N ALA A 60 4.37 -9.71 12.88
CA ALA A 60 4.49 -9.72 14.33
C ALA A 60 3.35 -10.51 15.00
N ARG A 61 2.12 -10.45 14.45
CA ARG A 61 0.97 -11.24 14.95
C ARG A 61 1.13 -12.74 14.72
N TYR A 62 1.94 -13.13 13.74
CA TYR A 62 2.30 -14.52 13.46
C TYR A 62 3.63 -14.93 14.12
N GLY A 63 4.17 -14.11 15.02
CA GLY A 63 5.43 -14.39 15.73
C GLY A 63 6.68 -14.26 14.87
N ARG A 64 6.60 -13.56 13.72
CA ARG A 64 7.74 -13.28 12.84
C ARG A 64 8.09 -11.80 12.88
N ALA A 65 9.32 -11.48 13.25
CA ALA A 65 9.85 -10.11 13.15
C ALA A 65 10.35 -9.85 11.72
N ILE A 66 10.01 -8.69 11.16
CA ILE A 66 10.54 -8.18 9.90
C ILE A 66 11.39 -6.95 10.24
N GLU A 67 12.70 -7.03 10.04
CA GLU A 67 13.62 -5.96 10.45
C GLU A 67 13.99 -5.02 9.29
N THR A 68 13.82 -5.47 8.05
CA THR A 68 14.27 -4.75 6.86
C THR A 68 13.17 -4.60 5.82
N LYS A 69 13.24 -3.51 5.04
CA LYS A 69 12.28 -3.25 3.96
C LYS A 69 12.38 -4.29 2.85
N GLU A 70 13.59 -4.78 2.58
CA GLU A 70 13.84 -5.81 1.58
C GLU A 70 13.13 -7.12 1.95
N GLU A 71 13.21 -7.51 3.22
CA GLU A 71 12.48 -8.66 3.72
C GLU A 71 10.96 -8.44 3.63
N ALA A 72 10.46 -7.28 4.06
CA ALA A 72 9.04 -6.94 3.95
C ALA A 72 8.52 -7.11 2.52
N VAL A 73 9.24 -6.57 1.53
CA VAL A 73 8.90 -6.69 0.10
C VAL A 73 8.87 -8.14 -0.35
N SER A 74 9.83 -8.97 0.07
CA SER A 74 9.89 -10.37 -0.34
C SER A 74 8.64 -11.16 0.06
N THR A 75 7.96 -10.76 1.14
CA THR A 75 6.74 -11.40 1.61
C THR A 75 5.48 -10.95 0.88
N VAL A 76 5.53 -9.84 0.13
CA VAL A 76 4.37 -9.25 -0.53
C VAL A 76 4.19 -9.82 -1.93
N LYS A 77 2.97 -10.25 -2.23
CA LYS A 77 2.56 -10.69 -3.56
C LYS A 77 1.99 -9.53 -4.38
N LEU A 78 1.05 -8.78 -3.80
CA LEU A 78 0.39 -7.66 -4.47
C LEU A 78 -0.17 -6.69 -3.41
N ILE A 79 -0.23 -5.41 -3.74
CA ILE A 79 -0.90 -4.38 -2.95
C ILE A 79 -2.00 -3.77 -3.81
N GLU A 80 -3.25 -3.92 -3.41
CA GLU A 80 -4.41 -3.41 -4.14
C GLU A 80 -5.02 -2.21 -3.42
N VAL A 81 -5.21 -1.11 -4.14
CA VAL A 81 -5.64 0.17 -3.57
C VAL A 81 -7.00 0.56 -4.13
N LYS A 82 -7.98 0.77 -3.26
CA LYS A 82 -9.36 1.13 -3.61
C LYS A 82 -9.90 2.11 -2.58
N ASN A 83 -10.65 3.13 -3.03
CA ASN A 83 -11.36 4.07 -2.13
C ASN A 83 -10.53 4.58 -0.92
N ARG A 84 -9.27 4.98 -1.15
CA ARG A 84 -8.33 5.45 -0.11
C ARG A 84 -7.97 4.41 0.97
N GLY A 85 -8.37 3.16 0.82
CA GLY A 85 -7.82 2.01 1.54
C GLY A 85 -6.93 1.15 0.64
N TYR A 86 -6.27 0.17 1.24
CA TYR A 86 -5.51 -0.83 0.51
C TYR A 86 -5.51 -2.18 1.20
N VAL A 87 -5.32 -3.22 0.39
CA VAL A 87 -5.12 -4.60 0.81
C VAL A 87 -3.72 -5.01 0.40
N ILE A 88 -2.96 -5.60 1.33
CA ILE A 88 -1.67 -6.24 1.06
C ILE A 88 -1.91 -7.73 1.08
N THR A 89 -1.77 -8.39 -0.08
CA THR A 89 -1.78 -9.85 -0.17
C THR A 89 -0.34 -10.34 -0.08
N TYR A 90 -0.10 -11.27 0.84
CA TYR A 90 1.22 -11.88 1.07
C TYR A 90 1.41 -13.14 0.22
N GLN A 91 2.66 -13.61 0.13
CA GLN A 91 3.00 -14.82 -0.61
C GLN A 91 2.36 -16.09 -0.04
N ASP A 92 2.13 -16.13 1.28
CA ASP A 92 1.47 -17.26 1.95
C ASP A 92 -0.06 -17.25 1.76
N GLY A 93 -0.60 -16.21 1.12
CA GLY A 93 -2.03 -16.05 0.87
C GLY A 93 -2.77 -15.32 1.99
N THR A 94 -2.11 -14.97 3.10
CA THR A 94 -2.71 -14.07 4.09
C THR A 94 -2.82 -12.65 3.55
N GLU A 95 -3.63 -11.83 4.23
CA GLU A 95 -3.94 -10.47 3.79
C GLU A 95 -3.96 -9.50 4.96
N SER A 96 -3.51 -8.27 4.69
CA SER A 96 -3.66 -7.12 5.59
C SER A 96 -4.52 -6.06 4.95
N ILE A 97 -5.59 -5.65 5.63
CA ILE A 97 -6.60 -4.72 5.10
C ILE A 97 -6.54 -3.42 5.89
N ILE A 98 -6.28 -2.30 5.20
CA ILE A 98 -6.20 -0.95 5.77
C ILE A 98 -7.28 -0.06 5.15
N ASN A 99 -8.16 0.47 6.00
CA ASN A 99 -9.31 1.26 5.58
C ASN A 99 -9.16 2.74 5.96
N SER A 100 -9.20 3.63 4.96
CA SER A 100 -9.38 5.07 5.22
C SER A 100 -10.86 5.43 5.11
N SER A 101 -11.56 5.29 6.25
CA SER A 101 -12.81 5.96 6.61
C SER A 101 -14.06 5.89 5.71
N ASP A 102 -14.03 5.38 4.47
CA ASP A 102 -15.19 5.46 3.56
C ASP A 102 -15.28 4.33 2.49
N SER A 103 -15.26 3.04 2.88
CA SER A 103 -15.91 1.99 2.05
C SER A 103 -16.10 0.63 2.74
N GLU A 104 -17.14 -0.07 2.25
CA GLU A 104 -17.69 -1.44 2.37
C GLU A 104 -17.00 -2.58 3.16
N TYR A 105 -15.75 -2.49 3.58
CA TYR A 105 -15.06 -3.58 4.32
C TYR A 105 -14.51 -3.05 5.64
N GLY A 106 -15.41 -2.87 6.61
CA GLY A 106 -15.09 -2.29 7.91
C GLY A 106 -14.01 -3.04 8.68
N ILE A 107 -13.03 -2.30 9.20
CA ILE A 107 -12.75 -2.17 10.66
C ILE A 107 -11.61 -1.16 10.81
N LYS A 108 -11.80 -0.21 11.73
CA LYS A 108 -10.76 0.70 12.23
C LYS A 108 -9.93 -0.07 13.26
N VAL A 109 -8.65 -0.33 12.99
CA VAL A 109 -7.72 -0.67 14.09
C VAL A 109 -7.29 0.66 14.70
N LYS A 110 -7.99 1.07 15.77
CA LYS A 110 -7.48 2.10 16.68
C LYS A 110 -6.34 1.47 17.47
N TYR A 111 -5.14 2.03 17.35
CA TYR A 111 -4.08 1.87 18.34
C TYR A 111 -4.40 2.71 19.58
#